data_AF-A0AAV1SKX5-F1
#
_entry.id   AF-A0AAV1SKX5-F1
#
_cell.length_a   1.000
_cell.length_b   1.000
_cell.length_c   1.000
_cell.angle_alpha   90.00
_cell.angle_beta   90.00
_cell.angle_gamma   90.00
#
_symmetry.space_group_name_H-M   'P 1'
#
loop_
_entity.id
_entity.type
_entity.pdbx_description
1 polymer ?
#
loop_
_entity_poly.entity_id
_entity_poly.type
_entity_poly.pdbx_seq_one_letter_code
_entity_poly.pdbx_strand_id
1 'polypeptide(L)'
;MEAKEKLKEEAGKSLDSQLWHACAGGMVQMPAVNSKVFYFPQGHAEHAVLAVKFMADPETDEVFAKIRLVPINSNELDLDDQEVAVNGGGEAAQDNNKPVSFAKTLT
;
A
#
# COMPACT_ATOMS: atom_id res chain seq x y z
N MET A 1 19.16 13.83 19.37
CA MET A 1 18.06 13.14 20.07
C MET A 1 16.76 13.19 19.26
N GLU A 2 16.57 14.19 18.38
CA GLU A 2 15.40 14.38 17.48
C GLU A 2 15.07 13.25 16.50
N ALA A 3 16.05 12.63 15.83
CA ALA A 3 15.76 11.67 14.76
C ALA A 3 15.08 10.37 15.27
N LYS A 4 15.30 10.01 16.54
CA LYS A 4 14.71 8.81 17.15
C LYS A 4 13.28 9.03 17.64
N GLU A 5 12.89 10.28 17.87
CA GLU A 5 11.55 10.65 18.34
C GLU A 5 10.56 10.74 17.16
N LYS A 6 11.00 11.34 16.03
CA LYS A 6 10.23 11.36 14.77
C LYS A 6 9.84 9.96 14.26
N LEU A 7 10.72 8.97 14.44
CA LEU A 7 10.44 7.57 14.07
C LEU A 7 9.39 6.89 14.97
N LYS A 8 9.28 7.28 16.23
CA LYS A 8 8.34 6.71 17.19
C LYS A 8 6.93 7.29 17.04
N GLU A 9 6.84 8.56 16.66
CA GLU A 9 5.55 9.21 16.40
C GLU A 9 4.85 8.66 15.15
N GLU A 10 5.60 8.23 14.12
CA GLU A 10 4.99 7.64 12.94
C GLU A 10 4.27 6.32 13.20
N ALA A 11 4.68 5.54 14.20
CA ALA A 11 4.11 4.22 14.49
C ALA A 11 2.63 4.27 14.89
N GLY A 12 2.17 5.34 15.55
CA GLY A 12 0.78 5.52 15.98
C GLY A 12 -0.14 6.23 14.96
N LYS A 13 0.38 6.63 13.79
CA LYS A 13 -0.32 7.45 12.80
C LYS A 13 -0.86 6.66 11.61
N SER A 14 -0.96 5.34 11.71
CA SER A 14 -1.53 4.53 10.62
C SER A 14 -3.04 4.71 10.56
N LEU A 15 -3.56 4.99 9.38
CA LEU A 15 -4.99 5.01 9.13
C LEU A 15 -5.52 3.58 8.92
N ASP A 16 -6.79 3.38 9.25
CA ASP A 16 -7.52 2.20 8.81
C ASP A 16 -7.51 2.14 7.27
N SER A 17 -7.37 0.92 6.73
CA SER A 17 -7.27 0.71 5.28
C SER A 17 -8.50 1.22 4.56
N GLN A 18 -9.70 0.97 5.09
CA GLN A 18 -10.95 1.35 4.41
C GLN A 18 -11.14 2.87 4.41
N LEU A 19 -10.83 3.52 5.53
CA LEU A 19 -10.84 4.98 5.63
C LEU A 19 -9.86 5.61 4.64
N TRP A 20 -8.63 5.09 4.58
CA TRP A 20 -7.61 5.60 3.66
C TRP A 20 -8.06 5.50 2.20
N HIS A 21 -8.65 4.36 1.79
CA HIS A 21 -9.16 4.19 0.42
C HIS A 21 -10.36 5.10 0.12
N ALA A 22 -11.24 5.36 1.09
CA ALA A 22 -12.36 6.29 0.91
C ALA A 22 -11.88 7.72 0.63
N CYS A 23 -10.77 8.14 1.28
CA CYS A 23 -10.15 9.44 1.07
C CYS A 23 -9.29 9.51 -0.20
N ALA A 24 -8.52 8.45 -0.50
CA ALA A 24 -7.60 8.42 -1.65
C ALA A 24 -8.35 8.40 -2.99
N GLY A 25 -9.59 7.91 -3.00
CA GLY A 25 -10.49 7.95 -4.14
C GLY A 25 -10.59 6.61 -4.88
N GLY A 26 -11.70 6.43 -5.62
CA GLY A 26 -12.05 5.14 -6.23
C GLY A 26 -11.13 4.63 -7.33
N MET A 27 -10.21 5.45 -7.84
CA MET A 27 -9.23 5.07 -8.86
C MET A 27 -7.92 4.54 -8.27
N VAL A 28 -7.72 4.64 -6.96
CA VAL A 28 -6.47 4.21 -6.32
C VAL A 28 -6.41 2.70 -6.20
N GLN A 29 -5.31 2.12 -6.67
CA GLN A 29 -5.01 0.70 -6.54
C GLN A 29 -3.65 0.53 -5.85
N MET A 30 -3.63 -0.20 -4.74
CA MET A 30 -2.42 -0.46 -3.98
C MET A 30 -1.86 -1.84 -4.33
N PRO A 31 -0.54 -1.99 -4.53
CA PRO A 31 0.06 -3.29 -4.75
C PRO A 31 -0.04 -4.13 -3.48
N ALA A 32 -0.22 -5.44 -3.65
CA ALA A 32 -0.24 -6.38 -2.54
C ALA A 32 1.14 -6.49 -1.89
N VAL A 33 1.17 -6.72 -0.58
CA VAL A 33 2.44 -7.06 0.09
C VAL A 33 2.95 -8.39 -0.48
N ASN A 34 4.26 -8.47 -0.66
CA ASN A 34 5.01 -9.54 -1.33
C ASN A 34 4.77 -9.67 -2.85
N SER A 35 4.07 -8.72 -3.49
CA SER A 35 3.99 -8.70 -4.96
C SER A 35 5.24 -8.08 -5.58
N LYS A 36 5.60 -8.55 -6.79
CA LYS A 36 6.60 -7.90 -7.64
C LYS A 36 6.02 -6.60 -8.20
N VAL A 37 6.82 -5.54 -8.19
CA VAL A 37 6.49 -4.22 -8.74
C VAL A 37 7.70 -3.67 -9.45
N PHE A 38 7.46 -2.79 -10.41
CA PHE A 38 8.52 -2.04 -11.07
C PHE A 38 8.65 -0.64 -10.47
N TYR A 39 9.87 -0.28 -10.08
CA TYR A 39 10.19 1.04 -9.56
C TYR A 39 10.99 1.84 -10.59
N PHE A 40 10.56 3.08 -10.87
CA PHE A 40 11.10 3.92 -11.96
C PHE A 40 11.61 5.29 -11.46
N PRO A 41 12.80 5.38 -10.82
CA PRO A 41 13.36 6.67 -10.39
C PRO A 41 14.00 7.49 -11.54
N GLN A 42 14.56 6.81 -12.55
CA GLN A 42 15.08 7.38 -13.81
C GLN A 42 15.39 6.27 -14.85
N GLY A 43 15.41 5.02 -14.41
CA GLY A 43 15.42 3.78 -15.19
C GLY A 43 14.58 2.72 -14.48
N HIS A 44 14.51 1.52 -15.03
CA HIS A 44 13.65 0.45 -14.54
C HIS A 44 14.38 -0.49 -13.57
N ALA A 45 13.78 -0.79 -12.41
CA ALA A 45 14.28 -1.80 -11.49
C ALA A 45 13.14 -2.60 -10.83
N GLU A 46 13.25 -3.92 -10.85
CA GLU A 46 12.31 -4.85 -10.21
C GLU A 46 12.49 -4.85 -8.69
N HIS A 47 11.37 -4.74 -7.97
CA HIS A 47 11.33 -4.74 -6.52
C HIS A 47 10.17 -5.59 -6.00
N ALA A 48 10.28 -6.11 -4.79
CA ALA A 48 9.18 -6.71 -4.05
C ALA A 48 8.61 -5.69 -3.05
N VAL A 49 7.29 -5.66 -2.90
CA VAL A 49 6.64 -4.87 -1.85
C VAL A 49 6.79 -5.59 -0.51
N LEU A 50 7.53 -5.01 0.42
CA LEU A 50 7.74 -5.59 1.75
C LEU A 50 6.64 -5.18 2.75
N ALA A 51 6.16 -3.94 2.64
CA ALA A 51 5.13 -3.41 3.53
C ALA A 51 4.45 -2.19 2.91
N VAL A 52 3.18 -2.02 3.20
CA VAL A 52 2.40 -0.83 2.88
C VAL A 52 1.86 -0.25 4.19
N LYS A 53 2.02 1.05 4.39
CA LYS A 53 1.47 1.77 5.54
C LYS A 53 0.65 2.96 5.08
N PHE A 54 -0.63 2.98 5.46
CA PHE A 54 -1.57 4.06 5.20
C PHE A 54 -1.43 5.17 6.24
N MET A 55 -1.27 6.41 5.79
CA MET A 55 -1.01 7.56 6.65
C MET A 55 -1.76 8.80 6.12
N ALA A 56 -1.87 9.82 6.97
CA ALA A 56 -2.28 11.15 6.58
C ALA A 56 -1.33 12.19 7.18
N ASP A 57 -1.18 13.31 6.50
CA ASP A 57 -0.50 14.48 7.03
C ASP A 57 -1.38 15.12 8.13
N PRO A 58 -0.84 15.40 9.33
CA PRO A 58 -1.64 15.89 10.45
C PRO A 58 -2.05 17.37 10.33
N GLU A 59 -1.45 18.14 9.42
CA GLU A 59 -1.77 19.56 9.22
C GLU A 59 -2.70 19.75 8.01
N THR A 60 -2.51 18.97 6.95
CA THR A 60 -3.26 19.13 5.69
C THR A 60 -4.35 18.08 5.46
N ASP A 61 -4.42 17.04 6.31
CA ASP A 61 -5.28 15.85 6.13
C ASP A 61 -5.03 15.09 4.81
N GLU A 62 -3.93 15.37 4.12
CA GLU A 62 -3.59 14.70 2.86
C GLU A 62 -3.20 13.24 3.12
N VAL A 63 -3.91 12.30 2.48
CA VAL A 63 -3.64 10.87 2.63
C VAL A 63 -2.51 10.40 1.72
N PHE A 64 -1.59 9.59 2.26
CA PHE A 64 -0.48 9.00 1.51
C PHE A 64 -0.15 7.60 2.00
N ALA A 65 0.52 6.80 1.16
CA ALA A 65 0.97 5.46 1.52
C ALA A 65 2.50 5.38 1.50
N LYS A 66 3.09 4.80 2.54
CA LYS A 66 4.51 4.44 2.57
C LYS A 66 4.67 2.99 2.14
N ILE A 67 5.30 2.80 0.99
CA ILE A 67 5.59 1.47 0.44
C ILE A 67 7.08 1.19 0.68
N ARG A 68 7.38 0.11 1.40
CA ARG A 68 8.75 -0.39 1.53
C ARG A 68 9.02 -1.39 0.43
N LEU A 69 10.08 -1.14 -0.34
CA LEU A 69 10.50 -1.98 -1.45
C LEU A 69 11.84 -2.66 -1.14
N VAL A 70 12.02 -3.88 -1.62
CA VAL A 70 13.30 -4.60 -1.59
C VAL A 70 13.69 -4.92 -3.04
N PRO A 71 14.90 -4.54 -3.50
CA PRO A 71 15.35 -4.88 -4.85
C PRO A 71 15.34 -6.40 -5.07
N ILE A 72 14.92 -6.83 -6.25
CA ILE A 72 14.99 -8.23 -6.65
C ILE A 72 16.21 -8.40 -7.56
N ASN A 73 17.12 -9.28 -7.17
CA ASN A 73 18.23 -9.67 -8.05
C ASN A 73 17.70 -10.70 -9.05
N SER A 74 17.92 -10.49 -10.36
CA SER A 74 17.43 -11.38 -11.43
C SER A 74 17.92 -12.83 -11.37
N ASN A 75 18.81 -13.16 -10.43
CA ASN A 75 19.37 -14.50 -10.22
C ASN A 75 18.76 -15.26 -9.01
N GLU A 76 17.88 -14.64 -8.22
CA GLU A 76 17.21 -15.33 -7.11
C GLU A 76 15.72 -15.53 -7.42
N LEU A 77 15.42 -16.79 -7.71
CA LEU A 77 14.11 -17.44 -7.62
C LEU A 77 13.20 -17.24 -8.83
N ASP A 78 13.24 -18.24 -9.70
CA ASP A 78 12.04 -18.97 -10.11
C ASP A 78 11.19 -19.24 -8.86
N LEU A 79 10.45 -18.22 -8.40
CA LEU A 79 9.25 -18.47 -7.63
C LEU A 79 8.32 -19.03 -8.69
N ASP A 80 8.25 -20.35 -8.75
CA ASP A 80 7.29 -21.08 -9.55
C ASP A 80 5.98 -20.29 -9.55
N ASP A 81 5.35 -20.14 -10.72
CA ASP A 81 3.92 -19.91 -10.87
C ASP A 81 3.09 -21.06 -10.24
N GLN A 82 3.59 -21.70 -9.18
CA GLN A 82 2.86 -22.59 -8.32
C GLN A 82 1.93 -21.71 -7.51
N GLU A 83 0.72 -21.58 -8.04
CA GLU A 83 -0.56 -21.53 -7.34
C GLU A 83 -0.47 -22.18 -5.94
N VAL A 84 0.11 -21.47 -4.97
CA VAL A 84 -0.16 -21.77 -3.58
C VAL A 84 -1.60 -21.35 -3.37
N ALA A 85 -2.48 -22.33 -3.40
CA ALA A 85 -3.87 -22.25 -2.97
C ALA A 85 -3.91 -21.76 -1.51
N VAL A 86 -3.71 -20.46 -1.33
CA VAL A 86 -4.07 -19.72 -0.15
C VAL A 86 -5.30 -18.94 -0.56
N ASN A 87 -6.42 -19.28 0.07
CA ASN A 87 -7.73 -18.66 -0.08
C ASN A 87 -7.69 -17.13 0.00
N GLY A 88 -7.40 -16.44 -1.11
CA GLY A 88 -7.37 -14.98 -1.14
C GLY A 88 -7.00 -14.31 -2.47
N GLY A 89 -7.04 -15.02 -3.60
CA GLY A 89 -6.75 -14.44 -4.92
C GLY A 89 -7.75 -14.92 -5.97
N GLY A 90 -8.79 -14.12 -6.19
CA GLY A 90 -9.77 -14.34 -7.24
C GLY A 90 -10.57 -13.07 -7.47
N GLU A 91 -10.23 -12.38 -8.56
CA GLU A 91 -11.05 -11.36 -9.22
C GLU A 91 -11.18 -10.03 -8.47
N ALA A 92 -11.60 -9.00 -9.20
CA ALA A 92 -12.40 -7.93 -8.62
C ALA A 92 -13.73 -8.52 -8.11
N ALA A 93 -13.67 -9.47 -7.19
CA ALA A 93 -14.75 -9.74 -6.29
C ALA A 93 -14.93 -8.43 -5.54
N GLN A 94 -16.12 -7.84 -5.67
CA GLN A 94 -16.62 -6.97 -4.63
C GLN A 94 -16.44 -7.74 -3.32
N ASP A 95 -15.35 -7.45 -2.60
CA ASP A 95 -15.25 -7.79 -1.20
C ASP A 95 -16.50 -7.16 -0.60
N ASN A 96 -17.46 -8.00 -0.23
CA ASN A 96 -18.70 -7.57 0.42
C ASN A 96 -18.42 -6.88 1.76
N ASN A 97 -17.15 -6.76 2.14
CA ASN A 97 -16.65 -5.97 3.25
C ASN A 97 -16.18 -4.55 2.87
N LYS A 98 -16.27 -4.11 1.60
CA LYS A 98 -16.04 -2.70 1.24
C LYS A 98 -17.18 -1.87 1.86
N PRO A 99 -16.89 -1.01 2.84
CA PRO A 99 -17.93 -0.27 3.53
C PRO A 99 -18.57 0.71 2.53
N VAL A 100 -19.87 0.92 2.70
CA VAL A 100 -20.57 1.95 1.95
C VAL A 100 -20.07 3.30 2.43
N SER A 101 -19.36 4.03 1.56
CA SER A 101 -18.84 5.38 1.81
C SER A 101 -19.34 6.35 0.74
N PHE A 102 -19.59 7.61 1.12
CA PHE A 102 -19.92 8.69 0.18
C PHE A 102 -19.06 9.91 0.46
N ALA A 103 -18.72 10.65 -0.59
CA ALA A 103 -18.06 11.95 -0.50
C ALA A 103 -19.03 13.02 -0.98
N LYS A 104 -19.11 14.14 -0.23
CA LYS A 104 -19.95 15.28 -0.58
C LYS A 104 -19.12 16.54 -0.52
N THR A 105 -19.13 17.31 -1.60
CA THR A 105 -18.58 18.66 -1.60
C THR A 105 -19.42 19.53 -0.67
N LEU A 106 -18.77 20.17 0.30
CA LEU A 106 -19.42 21.12 1.19
C LEU A 106 -19.87 22.35 0.39
N THR A 107 -21.08 22.83 0.68
CA THR A 107 -21.69 24.03 0.05
C THR A 107 -21.70 25.19 1.01
#